data_AF-A0AAE1G0I7-F1
#
_entry.id   AF-A0AAE1G0I7-F1
#
_cell.length_a   1.000
_cell.length_b   1.000
_cell.length_c   1.000
_cell.angle_alpha   90.00
_cell.angle_beta   90.00
_cell.angle_gamma   90.00
#
_symmetry.space_group_name_H-M   'P 1'
#
loop_
_entity.id
_entity.type
_entity.pdbx_description
1 polymer ?
#
loop_
_entity_poly.entity_id
_entity_poly.type
_entity_poly.pdbx_seq_one_letter_code
_entity_poly.pdbx_strand_id
1 'polypeptide(L)'
;MKLDKKQSVFARKGNALVVKWMDKKDFLEILGKELLAEHNLGAAALAEVYATQKVHGPRLQQPSSDIHHFVKWEDQKKQKRCRVCYPARKATRYYCAGCVGEPGICSVEHFKTWHSEGKGKEKKTRTRQEQESSTSLSEEGLDQPSTSGTVHRRRPSMALPSTSGTVPRRSGRTGGKARQKRNLSSSEENI
;
A
#
# COMPACT_ATOMS: atom_id res chain seq x y z
N MET A 1 -6.78 52.08 34.48
CA MET A 1 -6.00 50.97 35.08
C MET A 1 -6.14 49.75 34.19
N LYS A 2 -5.06 49.28 33.55
CA LYS A 2 -5.07 48.03 32.78
C LYS A 2 -4.86 46.89 33.77
N LEU A 3 -5.86 46.03 33.95
CA LEU A 3 -5.70 44.78 34.69
C LEU A 3 -4.87 43.84 33.83
N ASP A 4 -3.58 43.74 34.15
CA ASP A 4 -2.72 42.72 33.55
C ASP A 4 -3.32 41.34 33.85
N LYS A 5 -3.55 40.57 32.78
CA LYS A 5 -4.23 39.27 32.80
C LYS A 5 -3.39 38.25 33.58
N LYS A 6 -3.48 38.28 34.91
CA LYS A 6 -2.90 37.29 35.81
C LYS A 6 -3.85 36.11 35.94
N GLN A 7 -3.34 34.89 35.85
CA GLN A 7 -4.09 33.66 36.07
C GLN A 7 -3.74 33.11 37.44
N SER A 8 -4.75 32.75 38.21
CA SER A 8 -4.62 32.19 39.56
C SER A 8 -4.62 30.67 39.49
N VAL A 9 -3.60 30.03 40.09
CA VAL A 9 -3.60 28.59 40.31
C VAL A 9 -4.16 28.30 41.70
N PHE A 10 -5.18 27.46 41.77
CA PHE A 10 -5.85 27.09 43.01
C PHE A 10 -5.31 25.74 43.50
N ALA A 11 -4.81 25.69 44.73
CA ALA A 11 -4.43 24.45 45.40
C ALA A 11 -5.12 24.35 46.77
N ARG A 12 -5.40 23.14 47.23
CA ARG A 12 -5.91 22.90 48.58
C ARG A 12 -4.81 22.35 49.49
N LYS A 13 -4.67 22.91 50.68
CA LYS A 13 -3.79 22.39 51.74
C LYS A 13 -4.63 22.22 53.03
N GLY A 14 -5.10 21.00 53.25
CA GLY A 14 -6.14 20.73 54.27
C GLY A 14 -7.47 21.39 53.88
N ASN A 15 -8.06 22.14 54.82
CA ASN A 15 -9.31 22.88 54.60
C ASN A 15 -9.09 24.29 54.01
N ALA A 16 -7.86 24.71 53.77
CA ALA A 16 -7.54 26.03 53.22
C ALA A 16 -7.36 25.98 51.70
N LEU A 17 -7.94 26.96 51.00
CA LEU A 17 -7.66 27.24 49.59
C LEU A 17 -6.46 28.19 49.52
N VAL A 18 -5.37 27.72 48.93
CA VAL A 18 -4.18 28.53 48.69
C VAL A 18 -4.24 29.01 47.24
N VAL A 19 -4.24 30.33 47.07
CA VAL A 19 -4.14 30.97 45.76
C VAL A 19 -2.70 31.41 45.55
N LYS A 20 -2.00 30.75 44.63
CA LYS A 20 -0.67 31.19 44.22
C LYS A 20 -0.81 32.04 42.96
N TRP A 21 -0.41 33.30 43.08
CA TRP A 21 -0.29 34.19 41.93
C TRP A 21 0.97 33.82 41.16
N MET A 22 0.82 33.60 39.86
CA MET A 22 1.94 33.31 38.97
C MET A 22 1.91 34.29 37.80
N ASP A 23 3.08 34.68 37.33
CA ASP A 23 3.18 35.45 36.10
C ASP A 23 2.80 34.59 34.91
N LYS A 24 2.20 35.22 33.90
CA LYS A 24 1.72 34.53 32.69
C LYS A 24 2.84 33.74 32.01
N LYS A 25 4.07 34.25 32.04
CA LYS A 25 5.23 33.60 31.43
C LYS A 25 5.53 32.26 32.13
N ASP A 26 5.60 32.27 33.46
CA ASP A 26 5.88 31.06 34.24
C ASP A 26 4.76 30.03 34.12
N PHE A 27 3.50 30.49 34.08
CA PHE A 27 2.36 29.60 33.87
C PHE A 27 2.42 28.89 32.52
N LEU A 28 2.72 29.63 31.44
CA LEU A 28 2.87 29.03 30.11
C LEU A 28 4.07 28.08 30.03
N GLU A 29 5.17 28.39 30.74
CA GLU A 29 6.33 27.50 30.79
C GLU A 29 6.00 26.18 31.49
N ILE A 30 5.25 26.22 32.60
CA ILE A 30 4.82 25.01 33.31
C ILE A 30 3.89 24.17 32.43
N LEU A 31 2.85 24.78 31.85
CA LEU A 31 1.94 24.08 30.95
C LEU A 31 2.66 23.48 29.75
N GLY A 32 3.63 24.20 29.18
CA GLY A 32 4.43 23.70 28.06
C GLY A 32 5.23 22.45 28.42
N LYS A 33 5.83 22.41 29.61
CA LYS A 33 6.58 21.26 30.10
C LYS A 33 5.67 20.06 30.37
N GLU A 34 4.51 20.27 30.98
CA GLU A 34 3.52 19.20 31.24
C GLU A 34 2.99 18.59 29.93
N LEU A 35 2.57 19.43 28.98
CA LEU A 35 2.06 18.96 27.68
C LEU A 35 3.12 18.18 26.90
N LEU A 36 4.38 18.63 26.94
CA LEU A 36 5.47 17.93 26.27
C LEU A 36 5.78 16.58 26.93
N ALA A 37 5.71 16.50 28.25
CA ALA A 37 5.89 15.25 28.98
C ALA A 37 4.80 14.23 28.62
N GLU A 38 3.53 14.64 28.58
CA GLU A 38 2.41 13.78 28.17
C GLU A 38 2.57 13.27 26.72
N HIS A 39 2.96 14.15 25.80
CA HIS A 39 3.19 13.77 24.41
C HIS A 39 4.32 12.73 24.29
N ASN A 40 5.42 12.92 25.03
CA ASN A 40 6.55 11.99 25.02
C ASN A 40 6.19 10.62 25.61
N LEU A 41 5.38 10.58 26.67
CA LEU A 41 4.87 9.32 27.24
C LEU A 41 3.97 8.59 26.23
N GLY A 42 3.08 9.31 25.53
CA GLY A 42 2.25 8.73 24.48
C GLY A 42 3.06 8.17 23.31
N ALA A 43 4.10 8.89 22.88
CA ALA A 43 5.01 8.43 21.82
C ALA A 43 5.80 7.18 22.24
N ALA A 44 6.28 7.12 23.49
CA ALA A 44 6.99 5.96 24.02
C ALA A 44 6.06 4.72 24.08
N ALA A 45 4.83 4.87 24.56
CA ALA A 45 3.85 3.79 24.60
C ALA A 45 3.54 3.24 23.19
N LEU A 46 3.40 4.12 22.19
CA LEU A 46 3.23 3.68 20.80
C LEU A 46 4.47 2.92 20.28
N ALA A 47 5.67 3.39 20.59
CA ALA A 47 6.91 2.72 20.18
C ALA A 47 7.02 1.30 20.75
N GLU A 48 6.60 1.08 22.01
CA GLU A 48 6.57 -0.25 22.62
C GLU A 48 5.57 -1.20 21.93
N VAL A 49 4.39 -0.70 21.53
CA VAL A 49 3.41 -1.47 20.74
C VAL A 49 4.01 -1.89 19.40
N TYR A 50 4.75 -1.01 18.72
CA TYR A 50 5.42 -1.34 17.47
C TYR A 50 6.59 -2.31 17.66
N ALA A 51 7.35 -2.19 18.76
CA ALA A 51 8.49 -3.05 19.06
C ALA A 51 8.04 -4.49 19.39
N THR A 52 6.99 -4.63 20.20
CA THR A 52 6.43 -5.95 20.56
C THR A 52 5.82 -6.67 19.35
N GLN A 53 5.28 -5.94 18.37
CA GLN A 53 4.79 -6.54 17.12
C GLN A 53 5.89 -7.19 16.25
N LYS A 54 7.16 -6.80 16.42
CA LYS A 54 8.25 -7.28 15.55
C LYS A 54 8.85 -8.63 15.95
N VAL A 55 8.68 -9.09 17.20
CA VAL A 55 9.45 -10.24 17.71
C VAL A 55 8.66 -11.56 17.65
N HIS A 56 7.33 -11.53 17.76
CA HIS A 56 6.47 -12.70 17.58
C HIS A 56 5.15 -12.33 16.92
N GLY A 57 5.20 -11.76 15.72
CA GLY A 57 4.00 -11.71 14.89
C GLY A 57 3.70 -13.13 14.36
N PRO A 58 2.65 -13.83 14.81
CA PRO A 58 2.01 -14.77 13.89
C PRO A 58 1.75 -13.93 12.64
N ARG A 59 2.23 -14.40 11.48
CA ARG A 59 1.92 -13.81 10.16
C ARG A 59 0.46 -13.45 10.21
N LEU A 60 0.14 -12.16 10.44
CA LEU A 60 -1.24 -11.70 10.56
C LEU A 60 -1.85 -12.22 9.28
N GLN A 61 -2.74 -13.20 9.42
CA GLN A 61 -3.61 -13.57 8.32
C GLN A 61 -4.28 -12.25 8.03
N GLN A 62 -3.80 -11.57 6.99
CA GLN A 62 -4.42 -10.34 6.52
C GLN A 62 -5.89 -10.70 6.50
N PRO A 63 -6.73 -9.98 7.27
CA PRO A 63 -8.16 -10.26 7.24
C PRO A 63 -8.48 -10.38 5.75
N SER A 64 -9.13 -11.47 5.37
CA SER A 64 -9.50 -11.81 4.00
C SER A 64 -10.56 -10.82 3.52
N SER A 65 -10.27 -9.54 3.67
CA SER A 65 -11.08 -8.46 3.25
C SER A 65 -11.03 -8.57 1.74
N ASP A 66 -12.21 -8.71 1.16
CA ASP A 66 -12.52 -8.69 -0.28
C ASP A 66 -12.13 -7.31 -0.90
N ILE A 67 -11.21 -6.58 -0.25
CA ILE A 67 -10.76 -5.24 -0.56
C ILE A 67 -9.52 -5.38 -1.43
N HIS A 68 -9.78 -5.41 -2.73
CA HIS A 68 -8.75 -5.39 -3.74
C HIS A 68 -8.16 -3.97 -3.86
N HIS A 69 -6.85 -3.83 -3.65
CA HIS A 69 -6.16 -2.54 -3.77
C HIS A 69 -5.62 -2.32 -5.19
N PHE A 70 -5.76 -1.08 -5.67
CA PHE A 70 -5.19 -0.61 -6.93
C PHE A 70 -3.82 0.01 -6.67
N VAL A 71 -2.76 -0.81 -6.77
CA VAL A 71 -1.40 -0.42 -6.39
C VAL A 71 -0.61 -0.03 -7.63
N LYS A 72 0.14 1.08 -7.56
CA LYS A 72 1.03 1.51 -8.63
C LYS A 72 2.24 0.57 -8.71
N TRP A 73 2.59 0.16 -9.91
CA TRP A 73 3.78 -0.63 -10.16
C TRP A 73 5.01 0.27 -10.04
N GLU A 74 5.85 0.05 -9.02
CA GLU A 74 7.12 0.75 -8.91
C GLU A 74 8.13 0.19 -9.93
N ASP A 75 9.01 1.05 -10.42
CA ASP A 75 9.77 0.92 -11.68
C ASP A 75 10.76 -0.27 -11.76
N GLN A 76 10.80 -1.16 -10.76
CA GLN A 76 11.82 -2.19 -10.61
C GLN A 76 11.41 -3.61 -11.06
N LYS A 77 10.14 -3.85 -11.42
CA LYS A 77 9.68 -5.19 -11.88
C LYS A 77 9.17 -5.15 -13.32
N LYS A 78 9.42 -6.23 -14.08
CA LYS A 78 8.92 -6.44 -15.45
C LYS A 78 7.43 -6.09 -15.53
N GLN A 79 7.07 -5.07 -16.33
CA GLN A 79 5.69 -4.64 -16.48
C GLN A 79 4.84 -5.76 -17.09
N LYS A 80 3.75 -6.12 -16.41
CA LYS A 80 2.75 -7.05 -16.94
C LYS A 80 1.92 -6.37 -18.04
N ARG A 81 1.16 -7.15 -18.81
CA ARG A 81 0.22 -6.60 -19.80
C ARG A 81 -1.15 -6.40 -19.16
N CYS A 82 -1.92 -5.43 -19.66
CA CYS A 82 -3.26 -5.20 -19.15
C CYS A 82 -4.14 -6.39 -19.49
N ARG A 83 -4.79 -6.98 -18.47
CA ARG A 83 -5.63 -8.15 -18.66
C ARG A 83 -6.90 -7.86 -19.45
N VAL A 84 -7.49 -6.68 -19.26
CA VAL A 84 -8.74 -6.24 -19.93
C VAL A 84 -8.47 -5.76 -21.36
N CYS A 85 -7.38 -5.04 -21.61
CA CYS A 85 -7.07 -4.57 -22.97
C CYS A 85 -6.59 -5.67 -23.93
N TYR A 86 -6.28 -6.87 -23.44
CA TYR A 86 -5.69 -7.90 -24.28
C TYR A 86 -6.62 -8.22 -25.46
N PRO A 87 -6.13 -8.21 -26.72
CA PRO A 87 -4.72 -8.23 -27.15
C PRO A 87 -4.06 -6.86 -27.39
N ALA A 88 -4.77 -5.74 -27.30
CA ALA A 88 -4.21 -4.41 -27.49
C ALA A 88 -3.13 -4.12 -26.43
N ARG A 89 -1.90 -3.85 -26.90
CA ARG A 89 -0.71 -3.70 -26.06
C ARG A 89 -0.69 -2.32 -25.39
N LYS A 90 -1.31 -2.18 -24.22
CA LYS A 90 -1.14 -1.01 -23.35
C LYS A 90 -0.25 -1.36 -22.16
N ALA A 91 0.76 -0.52 -21.91
CA ALA A 91 1.61 -0.64 -20.73
C ALA A 91 0.78 -0.47 -19.46
N THR A 92 0.90 -1.39 -18.50
CA THR A 92 0.20 -1.28 -17.22
C THR A 92 1.00 -0.46 -16.25
N ARG A 93 0.33 0.47 -15.58
CA ARG A 93 0.92 1.26 -14.49
C ARG A 93 0.53 0.72 -13.11
N TYR A 94 -0.44 -0.18 -13.06
CA TYR A 94 -1.04 -0.65 -11.82
C TYR A 94 -1.23 -2.17 -11.83
N TYR A 95 -1.42 -2.74 -10.65
CA TYR A 95 -1.83 -4.13 -10.47
C TYR A 95 -2.74 -4.29 -9.24
N CYS A 96 -3.45 -5.41 -9.21
CA CYS A 96 -4.27 -5.79 -8.07
C CYS A 96 -3.53 -6.86 -7.23
N ALA A 97 -3.11 -6.51 -6.01
CA ALA A 97 -2.41 -7.43 -5.11
C ALA A 97 -3.33 -8.52 -4.53
N GLY A 98 -4.65 -8.28 -4.50
CA GLY A 98 -5.62 -9.24 -3.98
C GLY A 98 -6.06 -10.33 -4.98
N CYS A 99 -5.71 -10.19 -6.26
CA CYS A 99 -6.08 -11.19 -7.28
C CYS A 99 -4.94 -12.18 -7.53
N VAL A 100 -5.31 -13.44 -7.82
CA VAL A 100 -4.37 -14.49 -8.21
C VAL A 100 -3.56 -14.03 -9.43
N GLY A 101 -2.23 -14.16 -9.33
CA GLY A 101 -1.30 -13.79 -10.40
C GLY A 101 -1.04 -12.29 -10.53
N GLU A 102 -1.60 -11.45 -9.65
CA GLU A 102 -1.41 -10.00 -9.62
C GLU A 102 -1.56 -9.37 -11.02
N PRO A 103 -2.78 -9.41 -11.59
CA PRO A 103 -3.01 -8.98 -12.96
C PRO A 103 -2.65 -7.52 -13.14
N GLY A 104 -1.94 -7.23 -14.24
CA GLY A 104 -1.63 -5.85 -14.62
C GLY A 104 -2.88 -5.15 -15.16
N ILE A 105 -3.07 -3.89 -14.75
CA ILE A 105 -4.21 -3.06 -15.14
C ILE A 105 -3.71 -1.65 -15.51
N CYS A 106 -4.22 -1.09 -16.60
CA CYS A 106 -3.76 0.22 -17.10
C CYS A 106 -4.58 1.41 -16.61
N SER A 107 -5.84 1.22 -16.19
CA SER A 107 -6.75 2.28 -15.73
C SER A 107 -7.68 1.79 -14.63
N VAL A 108 -8.26 2.73 -13.87
CA VAL A 108 -9.24 2.43 -12.82
C VAL A 108 -10.52 1.82 -13.42
N GLU A 109 -10.91 2.21 -14.63
CA GLU A 109 -12.07 1.63 -15.34
C GLU A 109 -11.86 0.13 -15.59
N HIS A 110 -10.70 -0.28 -16.11
CA HIS A 110 -10.39 -1.70 -16.30
C HIS A 110 -10.25 -2.44 -14.98
N PHE A 111 -9.86 -1.78 -13.90
CA PHE A 111 -9.89 -2.38 -12.57
C PHE A 111 -11.33 -2.72 -12.17
N LYS A 112 -12.27 -1.77 -12.33
CA LYS A 112 -13.69 -2.01 -12.07
C LYS A 112 -14.24 -3.14 -12.94
N THR A 113 -14.00 -3.11 -14.25
CA THR A 113 -14.46 -4.17 -15.17
C THR A 113 -13.93 -5.55 -14.76
N TRP A 114 -12.64 -5.65 -14.44
CA TRP A 114 -12.02 -6.90 -13.99
C TRP A 114 -12.65 -7.47 -12.72
N HIS A 115 -13.01 -6.60 -11.76
CA HIS A 115 -13.66 -7.02 -10.51
C HIS A 115 -15.18 -7.24 -10.65
N SER A 116 -15.86 -6.52 -11.54
CA SER A 116 -17.30 -6.67 -11.80
C SER A 116 -17.65 -7.96 -12.54
N GLU A 117 -16.76 -8.45 -13.42
CA GLU A 117 -17.00 -9.68 -14.21
C GLU A 117 -16.89 -10.98 -13.38
N GLY A 118 -16.68 -10.91 -12.06
CA GLY A 118 -16.69 -12.09 -11.17
C GLY A 118 -15.52 -13.06 -11.37
N LYS A 119 -14.64 -12.83 -12.34
CA LYS A 119 -13.47 -13.67 -12.62
C LYS A 119 -12.31 -13.48 -11.63
N GLY A 120 -12.38 -12.49 -10.75
CA GLY A 120 -11.43 -12.31 -9.64
C GLY A 120 -11.59 -13.33 -8.51
N LYS A 121 -12.70 -14.08 -8.49
CA LYS A 121 -12.98 -15.14 -7.52
C LYS A 121 -12.79 -16.52 -8.15
N GLU A 122 -11.65 -16.77 -8.81
CA GLU A 122 -11.23 -18.16 -8.99
C GLU A 122 -10.99 -18.72 -7.59
N LYS A 123 -12.01 -19.46 -7.10
CA LYS A 123 -11.92 -20.27 -5.90
C LYS A 123 -10.58 -20.96 -5.96
N LYS A 124 -9.72 -20.71 -4.97
CA LYS A 124 -8.47 -21.43 -4.72
C LYS A 124 -8.81 -22.92 -4.70
N THR A 125 -8.78 -23.54 -5.87
CA THR A 125 -9.10 -24.94 -6.05
C THR A 125 -8.00 -25.69 -5.32
N ARG A 126 -8.48 -26.49 -4.37
CA ARG A 126 -7.74 -27.33 -3.44
C ARG A 126 -6.42 -27.80 -4.05
N THR A 127 -5.34 -27.51 -3.34
CA THR A 127 -4.09 -28.27 -3.42
C THR A 127 -4.46 -29.76 -3.47
N ARG A 128 -4.27 -30.34 -4.65
CA ARG A 128 -4.19 -31.78 -4.85
C ARG A 128 -2.93 -32.21 -4.10
N GLN A 129 -3.10 -32.73 -2.88
CA GLN A 129 -2.13 -33.66 -2.32
C GLN A 129 -2.19 -34.90 -3.22
N GLU A 130 -1.23 -35.01 -4.15
CA GLU A 130 -0.54 -36.29 -4.37
C GLU A 130 -0.12 -36.77 -2.98
N GLN A 131 -0.62 -37.87 -2.44
CA GLN A 131 -0.63 -39.23 -2.98
C GLN A 131 0.80 -39.71 -3.26
N GLU A 132 1.56 -39.87 -2.18
CA GLU A 132 2.67 -40.82 -2.13
C GLU A 132 2.51 -41.72 -0.89
N SER A 133 2.96 -42.97 -1.06
CA SER A 133 3.09 -44.08 -0.12
C SER A 133 1.82 -44.87 0.29
N SER A 134 1.46 -45.86 -0.53
CA SER A 134 1.62 -47.28 -0.15
C SER A 134 1.18 -48.22 -1.30
N THR A 135 2.11 -48.48 -2.22
CA THR A 135 2.07 -49.61 -3.15
C THR A 135 2.41 -50.88 -2.37
N SER A 136 1.46 -51.82 -2.29
CA SER A 136 1.74 -53.22 -2.00
C SER A 136 1.54 -54.01 -3.28
N LEU A 137 2.51 -54.88 -3.56
CA LEU A 137 2.63 -55.70 -4.76
C LEU A 137 1.44 -56.65 -4.93
N SER A 138 0.97 -56.78 -6.16
CA SER A 138 0.43 -58.04 -6.69
C SER A 138 0.65 -58.05 -8.21
N GLU A 139 1.40 -59.05 -8.65
CA GLU A 139 1.72 -59.38 -10.04
C GLU A 139 0.53 -60.03 -10.77
N GLU A 140 0.71 -60.14 -12.09
CA GLU A 140 0.06 -61.03 -13.07
C GLU A 140 -1.01 -60.44 -14.01
N GLY A 141 -0.82 -60.70 -15.32
CA GLY A 141 -1.82 -60.56 -16.39
C GLY A 141 -1.49 -59.46 -17.42
N LEU A 142 -0.51 -59.62 -18.30
CA LEU A 142 -0.60 -60.17 -19.67
C LEU A 142 -1.45 -59.37 -20.69
N ASP A 143 -0.77 -59.04 -21.80
CA ASP A 143 -1.23 -58.75 -23.17
C ASP A 143 -1.48 -57.31 -23.68
N GLN A 144 -0.89 -57.11 -24.87
CA GLN A 144 -0.73 -55.92 -25.74
C GLN A 144 -2.04 -55.58 -26.51
N PRO A 145 -2.11 -54.73 -27.58
CA PRO A 145 -1.15 -53.79 -28.19
C PRO A 145 -1.73 -52.38 -28.57
N SER A 146 -0.81 -51.47 -28.92
CA SER A 146 -0.84 -50.49 -30.03
C SER A 146 -2.17 -49.84 -30.49
N THR A 147 -2.24 -48.50 -30.50
CA THR A 147 -2.42 -47.74 -31.76
C THR A 147 -2.19 -46.23 -31.58
N SER A 148 -1.37 -45.74 -32.52
CA SER A 148 -1.10 -44.37 -32.94
C SER A 148 -2.34 -43.47 -33.08
N GLY A 149 -2.15 -42.16 -32.84
CA GLY A 149 -3.20 -41.17 -33.07
C GLY A 149 -2.77 -39.71 -32.96
N THR A 150 -1.67 -39.33 -33.62
CA THR A 150 -1.28 -37.92 -33.81
C THR A 150 -2.29 -37.22 -34.71
N VAL A 151 -3.06 -36.26 -34.18
CA VAL A 151 -3.85 -35.33 -35.01
C VAL A 151 -3.43 -33.89 -34.72
N HIS A 152 -2.52 -33.40 -35.54
CA HIS A 152 -2.26 -31.97 -35.72
C HIS A 152 -3.50 -31.30 -36.34
N ARG A 153 -4.18 -30.43 -35.59
CA ARG A 153 -5.03 -29.39 -36.19
C ARG A 153 -4.24 -28.08 -36.28
N ARG A 154 -3.70 -27.85 -37.47
CA ARG A 154 -3.27 -26.53 -37.97
C ARG A 154 -4.48 -25.61 -37.98
N ARG A 155 -4.39 -24.45 -37.32
CA ARG A 155 -5.35 -23.36 -37.51
C ARG A 155 -4.68 -22.26 -38.33
N PRO A 156 -5.26 -21.85 -39.47
CA PRO A 156 -4.65 -20.85 -40.35
C PRO A 156 -4.67 -19.46 -39.71
N SER A 157 -3.51 -18.82 -39.84
CA SER A 157 -3.26 -17.40 -39.66
C SER A 157 -4.07 -16.60 -40.68
N MET A 158 -4.90 -15.68 -40.21
CA MET A 158 -5.45 -14.59 -41.02
C MET A 158 -4.78 -13.30 -40.54
N ALA A 159 -3.89 -12.80 -41.38
CA ALA A 159 -3.29 -11.48 -41.29
C ALA A 159 -4.27 -10.42 -41.82
N LEU A 160 -3.89 -9.15 -41.57
CA LEU A 160 -4.31 -7.86 -42.17
C LEU A 160 -5.03 -6.92 -41.18
N PRO A 161 -4.99 -5.58 -41.40
CA PRO A 161 -3.95 -4.77 -42.04
C PRO A 161 -3.42 -3.65 -41.13
N SER A 162 -2.26 -3.15 -41.54
CA SER A 162 -1.58 -1.96 -41.04
C SER A 162 -2.43 -0.71 -41.33
N THR A 163 -2.71 0.11 -40.32
CA THR A 163 -3.16 1.49 -40.52
C THR A 163 -2.16 2.43 -39.86
N SER A 164 -1.32 3.01 -40.71
CA SER A 164 -0.49 4.17 -40.42
C SER A 164 -1.39 5.35 -40.09
N GLY A 165 -1.38 5.78 -38.83
CA GLY A 165 -2.05 6.99 -38.37
C GLY A 165 -1.02 7.96 -37.80
N THR A 166 -0.43 8.76 -38.67
CA THR A 166 0.38 9.93 -38.30
C THR A 166 -0.52 10.96 -37.63
N VAL A 167 -0.22 11.33 -36.39
CA VAL A 167 -0.84 12.48 -35.72
C VAL A 167 0.28 13.37 -35.18
N PRO A 168 0.46 14.60 -35.71
CA PRO A 168 1.32 15.59 -35.08
C PRO A 168 0.51 16.31 -34.00
N ARG A 169 1.04 16.44 -32.78
CA ARG A 169 0.47 17.37 -31.80
C ARG A 169 1.52 18.14 -31.01
N ARG A 170 1.78 19.32 -31.55
CA ARG A 170 2.08 20.61 -30.87
C ARG A 170 1.57 20.68 -29.41
N SER A 171 2.46 21.07 -28.51
CA SER A 171 2.32 22.06 -27.42
C SER A 171 3.49 21.84 -26.44
N GLY A 172 4.37 22.78 -26.11
CA GLY A 172 4.17 24.21 -25.91
C GLY A 172 3.54 24.46 -24.54
N ARG A 173 4.33 24.54 -23.46
CA ARG A 173 4.11 25.37 -22.25
C ARG A 173 5.10 25.03 -21.12
N THR A 174 6.07 25.90 -20.87
CA THR A 174 6.13 26.96 -19.82
C THR A 174 6.47 26.47 -18.41
N GLY A 175 7.49 27.12 -17.83
CA GLY A 175 7.44 27.50 -16.42
C GLY A 175 8.39 26.78 -15.47
N GLY A 176 9.69 26.84 -15.73
CA GLY A 176 10.69 26.60 -14.69
C GLY A 176 10.59 27.69 -13.62
N LYS A 177 9.93 27.41 -12.50
CA LYS A 177 9.98 28.29 -11.32
C LYS A 177 11.35 28.16 -10.69
N ALA A 178 12.14 29.22 -10.80
CA ALA A 178 13.41 29.38 -10.12
C ALA A 178 13.21 29.28 -8.60
N ARG A 179 13.98 28.39 -8.00
CA ARG A 179 14.07 28.09 -6.58
C ARG A 179 14.64 29.32 -5.84
N GLN A 180 13.79 30.01 -5.12
CA GLN A 180 14.17 31.13 -4.25
C GLN A 180 14.97 30.58 -3.06
N LYS A 181 16.29 30.74 -3.09
CA LYS A 181 17.19 30.51 -1.96
C LYS A 181 16.91 31.61 -0.92
N ARG A 182 16.31 31.24 0.22
CA ARG A 182 16.36 32.09 1.42
C ARG A 182 17.62 31.69 2.19
N ASN A 183 18.60 32.58 2.18
CA ASN A 183 19.71 32.58 3.11
C ASN A 183 19.17 32.99 4.48
N LEU A 184 19.32 32.12 5.48
CA LEU A 184 19.18 32.44 6.90
C LEU A 184 20.60 32.38 7.49
N SER A 185 21.29 33.52 7.49
CA SER A 185 22.30 33.87 8.50
C SER A 185 21.52 34.47 9.67
N SER A 186 21.47 33.93 10.90
CA SER A 186 22.55 33.46 11.78
C SER A 186 23.63 34.52 12.00
N SER A 187 23.33 35.45 12.91
CA SER A 187 24.28 36.18 13.76
C SER A 187 23.44 36.92 14.83
N GLU A 188 23.53 36.49 16.09
CA GLU A 188 24.38 37.07 17.15
C GLU A 188 23.62 38.17 17.91
N GLU A 189 23.27 37.91 19.17
CA GLU A 189 23.95 38.50 20.34
C GLU A 189 23.78 40.01 20.41
N ASN A 190 22.95 40.50 21.34
CA ASN A 190 23.40 41.34 22.46
C ASN A 190 22.23 41.90 23.29
N ILE A 191 22.42 41.78 24.61
CA ILE A 191 21.75 42.44 25.76
C ILE A 191 20.41 41.85 26.20
#